data_AF-A0A7V1EPR0-F1
#
_entry.id   AF-A0A7V1EPR0-F1
#
_cell.length_a   1.000
_cell.length_b   1.000
_cell.length_c   1.000
_cell.angle_alpha   90.00
_cell.angle_beta   90.00
_cell.angle_gamma   90.00
#
_symmetry.space_group_name_H-M   'P 1'
#
loop_
_entity.id
_entity.type
_entity.pdbx_description
1 polymer ?
#
loop_
_entity_poly.entity_id
_entity_poly.type
_entity_poly.pdbx_seq_one_letter_code
_entity_poly.pdbx_strand_id
1 'polypeptide(L)'
;MGNRSPLIALLMVLWFPAATAGMTERVDQNGVIYFGTEQSTQKVVMYGVPNCGYCRQARQYFVAHDIDYVEYNINKSSKRLKEFRRLGGRGTPLILIDGKKIRGFKPQAIEAALK
;
A
#
# COMPACT_ATOMS: atom_id res chain seq x y z
N MET A 1 -47.28 15.57 18.24
CA MET A 1 -47.49 15.67 19.70
C MET A 1 -47.44 14.28 20.32
N GLY A 2 -46.78 14.10 21.48
CA GLY A 2 -46.67 12.80 22.17
C GLY A 2 -45.29 12.65 22.84
N ASN A 3 -44.96 13.46 23.84
CA ASN A 3 -45.21 13.24 25.28
C ASN A 3 -44.09 12.42 25.98
N ARG A 4 -43.28 13.18 26.69
CA ARG A 4 -42.29 12.95 27.78
C ARG A 4 -42.34 11.59 28.50
N SER A 5 -41.17 10.98 28.71
CA SER A 5 -40.74 10.34 29.98
C SER A 5 -39.23 9.99 29.97
N PRO A 6 -38.39 10.55 30.86
CA PRO A 6 -36.95 10.27 30.96
C PRO A 6 -36.67 9.35 32.15
N LEU A 7 -36.89 8.06 31.99
CA LEU A 7 -36.54 7.04 32.99
C LEU A 7 -36.12 5.80 32.19
N ILE A 8 -34.83 5.47 32.26
CA ILE A 8 -34.10 4.25 31.85
C ILE A 8 -32.75 4.71 31.27
N ALA A 9 -31.97 5.34 32.15
CA ALA A 9 -30.55 5.60 31.95
C ALA A 9 -29.83 4.87 33.09
N LEU A 10 -29.86 3.52 33.14
CA LEU A 10 -29.13 2.75 34.17
C LEU A 10 -29.04 1.21 33.98
N LEU A 11 -29.07 0.69 32.75
CA LEU A 11 -28.75 -0.74 32.51
C LEU A 11 -27.62 -0.90 31.49
N MET A 12 -26.39 -0.74 32.02
CA MET A 12 -25.20 -1.61 31.84
C MET A 12 -25.08 -2.30 30.45
N VAL A 13 -24.28 -1.81 29.51
CA VAL A 13 -22.80 -1.90 29.46
C VAL A 13 -22.22 -3.31 29.67
N LEU A 14 -22.96 -4.40 29.40
CA LEU A 14 -22.44 -5.78 29.52
C LEU A 14 -22.60 -6.66 28.27
N TRP A 15 -22.76 -6.07 27.08
CA TRP A 15 -22.74 -6.80 25.81
C TRP A 15 -21.93 -6.09 24.74
N PHE A 16 -20.73 -5.63 25.10
CA PHE A 16 -19.67 -5.38 24.12
C PHE A 16 -18.72 -6.57 24.20
N PRO A 17 -18.91 -7.64 23.39
CA PRO A 17 -17.81 -8.56 23.17
C PRO A 17 -16.63 -7.74 22.68
N ALA A 18 -15.50 -7.87 23.37
CA ALA A 18 -14.24 -7.24 22.99
C ALA A 18 -14.00 -7.50 21.50
N ALA A 19 -14.10 -6.46 20.69
CA ALA A 19 -13.67 -6.51 19.31
C ALA A 19 -12.16 -6.76 19.33
N THR A 20 -11.76 -8.03 19.26
CA THR A 20 -10.40 -8.39 18.88
C THR A 20 -10.25 -7.90 17.45
N ALA A 21 -9.71 -6.69 17.29
CA ALA A 21 -9.29 -6.19 16.00
C ALA A 21 -8.33 -7.22 15.40
N GLY A 22 -8.87 -8.08 14.54
CA GLY A 22 -8.12 -9.13 13.89
C GLY A 22 -7.08 -8.47 13.01
N MET A 23 -5.81 -8.71 13.29
CA MET A 23 -4.73 -8.53 12.34
C MET A 23 -4.93 -9.58 11.24
N THR A 24 -5.84 -9.33 10.28
CA THR A 24 -6.17 -10.31 9.26
C THR A 24 -5.02 -10.36 8.25
N GLU A 25 -4.43 -11.53 8.03
CA GLU A 25 -3.50 -11.72 6.93
C GLU A 25 -4.25 -11.61 5.61
N ARG A 26 -3.98 -10.56 4.83
CA ARG A 26 -4.49 -10.46 3.46
C ARG A 26 -3.40 -10.87 2.48
N VAL A 27 -3.68 -11.93 1.73
CA VAL A 27 -2.84 -12.40 0.63
C VAL A 27 -3.46 -11.90 -0.69
N ASP A 28 -2.72 -11.13 -1.48
CA ASP A 28 -3.20 -10.78 -2.83
C ASP A 28 -3.14 -11.98 -3.79
N GLN A 29 -3.76 -11.84 -4.96
CA GLN A 29 -3.73 -12.80 -6.06
C GLN A 29 -2.33 -13.18 -6.58
N ASN A 30 -1.26 -12.50 -6.15
CA ASN A 30 0.13 -12.82 -6.44
C ASN A 30 0.87 -13.46 -5.25
N GLY A 31 0.16 -13.82 -4.17
CA GLY A 31 0.72 -14.50 -3.01
C GLY A 31 1.52 -13.58 -2.07
N VAL A 32 1.32 -12.26 -2.14
CA VAL A 32 1.99 -11.33 -1.23
C VAL A 32 1.13 -11.13 0.01
N ILE A 33 1.72 -11.37 1.19
CA ILE A 33 1.07 -11.29 2.50
C ILE A 33 1.23 -9.87 3.06
N TYR A 34 0.13 -9.24 3.44
CA TYR A 34 0.10 -7.93 4.11
C TYR A 34 -0.48 -8.06 5.51
N PHE A 35 0.14 -7.38 6.46
CA PHE A 35 -0.32 -7.26 7.83
C PHE A 35 -0.78 -5.81 8.04
N GLY A 36 -2.09 -5.56 8.06
CA GLY A 36 -2.65 -4.20 8.22
C GLY A 36 -4.18 -4.19 8.40
N THR A 37 -4.69 -3.15 9.05
CA THR A 37 -6.13 -2.93 9.28
C THR A 37 -6.84 -2.53 7.96
N GLU A 38 -8.14 -2.80 7.83
CA GLU A 38 -9.00 -2.64 6.62
C GLU A 38 -9.10 -1.23 5.98
N GLN A 39 -8.16 -0.32 6.22
CA GLN A 39 -8.04 0.94 5.51
C GLN A 39 -6.70 0.91 4.76
N SER A 40 -6.77 0.52 3.49
CA SER A 40 -5.66 0.37 2.54
C SER A 40 -4.76 1.60 2.54
N THR A 41 -3.62 1.55 3.24
CA THR A 41 -2.46 2.38 2.88
C THR A 41 -2.03 1.91 1.49
N GLN A 42 -2.31 2.74 0.48
CA GLN A 42 -2.00 2.51 -0.93
C GLN A 42 -0.65 1.82 -1.10
N LYS A 43 -0.63 0.60 -1.65
CA LYS A 43 0.58 -0.21 -1.64
C LYS A 43 1.53 0.23 -2.74
N VAL A 44 2.64 0.88 -2.34
CA VAL A 44 3.70 1.30 -3.27
C VAL A 44 4.82 0.24 -3.36
N VAL A 45 5.07 -0.26 -4.58
CA VAL A 45 6.21 -1.14 -4.87
C VAL A 45 7.03 -0.54 -6.00
N MET A 46 8.33 -0.43 -5.82
CA MET A 46 9.25 0.00 -6.87
C MET A 46 10.19 -1.13 -7.28
N TYR A 47 10.29 -1.40 -8.57
CA TYR A 47 11.36 -2.22 -9.16
C TYR A 47 12.47 -1.29 -9.64
N GLY A 48 13.65 -1.42 -9.04
CA GLY A 48 14.78 -0.53 -9.26
C GLY A 48 16.12 -1.27 -9.36
N VAL A 49 17.17 -0.49 -9.57
CA VAL A 49 18.57 -0.92 -9.48
C VAL A 49 19.40 0.17 -8.77
N PRO A 50 20.57 -0.15 -8.19
CA PRO A 50 21.36 0.83 -7.42
C PRO A 50 21.91 1.97 -8.29
N ASN A 51 22.47 1.64 -9.45
CA ASN A 51 23.11 2.59 -10.36
C ASN A 51 22.13 3.13 -11.41
N CYS A 52 21.11 3.86 -10.95
CA CYS A 52 20.04 4.40 -11.79
C CYS A 52 19.59 5.77 -11.27
N GLY A 53 19.76 6.81 -12.10
CA GLY A 53 19.41 8.20 -11.75
C GLY A 53 17.93 8.39 -11.42
N TYR A 54 17.04 7.90 -12.30
CA TYR A 54 15.59 8.00 -12.08
C TYR A 54 15.11 7.19 -10.87
N CYS A 55 15.78 6.07 -10.56
CA CYS A 55 15.47 5.29 -9.37
C CYS A 55 15.85 6.08 -8.11
N ARG A 56 16.97 6.80 -8.12
CA ARG A 56 17.37 7.70 -7.03
C ARG A 56 16.35 8.82 -6.83
N GLN A 57 15.89 9.45 -7.91
CA GLN A 57 14.85 10.48 -7.86
C GLN A 57 13.55 9.94 -7.26
N ALA A 58 13.11 8.74 -7.66
CA ALA A 58 11.93 8.11 -7.08
C ALA A 58 12.07 7.84 -5.57
N ARG A 59 13.22 7.31 -5.11
CA ARG A 59 13.49 7.11 -3.66
C ARG A 59 13.41 8.43 -2.89
N GLN A 60 14.06 9.48 -3.42
CA GLN A 60 14.04 10.81 -2.79
C GLN A 60 12.63 11.38 -2.71
N TYR A 61 11.83 11.20 -3.77
CA TYR A 61 10.44 11.62 -3.79
C TYR A 61 9.60 10.90 -2.73
N PHE A 62 9.73 9.57 -2.63
CA PHE A 62 9.00 8.79 -1.63
C PHE A 62 9.35 9.22 -0.21
N VAL A 63 10.64 9.39 0.10
CA VAL A 63 11.10 9.86 1.42
C VAL A 63 10.60 11.29 1.70
N ALA A 64 10.66 12.19 0.73
CA ALA A 64 10.28 13.58 0.93
C ALA A 64 8.77 13.78 1.10
N HIS A 65 7.95 12.78 0.77
CA HIS A 65 6.48 12.86 0.81
C HIS A 65 5.89 11.84 1.80
N ASP A 66 6.73 11.24 2.66
CA ASP A 66 6.33 10.22 3.64
C ASP A 66 5.54 9.06 3.01
N ILE A 67 5.94 8.64 1.81
CA ILE A 67 5.32 7.53 1.08
C ILE A 67 6.04 6.24 1.47
N ASP A 68 5.36 5.37 2.20
CA ASP A 68 5.84 4.01 2.47
C ASP A 68 5.90 3.18 1.19
N TYR A 69 7.06 2.58 0.93
CA TYR A 69 7.26 1.76 -0.26
C TYR A 69 8.23 0.60 -0.03
N VAL A 70 8.06 -0.45 -0.83
CA VAL A 70 9.02 -1.56 -0.92
C VAL A 70 9.80 -1.46 -2.22
N GLU A 71 11.13 -1.51 -2.15
CA GLU A 71 11.98 -1.61 -3.33
C GLU A 71 12.47 -3.04 -3.58
N TYR A 72 12.28 -3.52 -4.81
CA TYR A 72 12.90 -4.74 -5.30
C TYR A 72 14.01 -4.43 -6.28
N ASN A 73 15.22 -4.85 -5.91
CA ASN A 73 16.37 -4.81 -6.81
C ASN A 73 16.32 -5.98 -7.79
N ILE A 74 16.02 -5.67 -9.06
CA ILE A 74 15.89 -6.69 -10.11
C ILE A 74 17.23 -7.32 -10.51
N ASN A 75 18.37 -6.71 -10.19
CA ASN A 75 19.71 -7.26 -10.47
C ASN A 75 20.15 -8.30 -9.43
N LYS A 76 19.49 -8.35 -8.26
CA LYS A 76 19.85 -9.25 -7.16
C LYS A 76 18.92 -10.44 -7.00
N SER A 77 17.81 -10.48 -7.74
CA SER A 77 16.82 -11.55 -7.64
C SER A 77 16.22 -11.92 -8.99
N SER A 78 16.46 -13.16 -9.42
CA SER A 78 15.84 -13.73 -10.62
C SER A 78 14.32 -13.77 -10.53
N LYS A 79 13.76 -14.00 -9.34
CA LYS A 79 12.31 -13.94 -9.06
C LYS A 79 11.77 -12.54 -9.35
N ARG A 80 12.40 -11.50 -8.79
CA ARG A 80 11.97 -10.10 -9.00
C ARG A 80 12.17 -9.63 -10.44
N LEU A 81 13.22 -10.11 -11.12
CA LEU A 81 13.42 -9.85 -12.54
C LEU A 81 12.33 -10.48 -13.41
N LYS A 82 11.94 -11.73 -13.14
CA LYS A 82 10.82 -12.41 -13.82
C LYS A 82 9.51 -11.65 -13.61
N GLU A 83 9.24 -11.25 -12.36
CA GLU A 83 8.07 -10.45 -12.00
C GLU A 83 8.04 -9.11 -12.75
N PHE A 84 9.15 -8.37 -12.74
CA PHE A 84 9.34 -7.13 -13.51
C PHE A 84 9.04 -7.32 -15.00
N ARG A 85 9.57 -8.39 -15.62
CA ARG A 85 9.31 -8.70 -17.03
C ARG A 85 7.84 -9.02 -17.29
N ARG A 86 7.18 -9.82 -16.43
CA ARG A 86 5.74 -10.14 -16.52
C ARG A 86 4.86 -8.89 -16.43
N LEU A 87 5.26 -7.93 -15.60
CA LEU A 87 4.59 -6.62 -15.49
C LEU A 87 4.82 -5.72 -16.73
N GLY A 88 5.67 -6.17 -17.65
CA GLY A 88 6.02 -5.49 -18.90
C GLY A 88 7.19 -4.51 -18.73
N GLY A 89 7.99 -4.62 -17.67
CA GLY A 89 9.13 -3.76 -17.39
C GLY A 89 10.16 -3.73 -18.53
N ARG A 90 10.47 -2.53 -19.02
CA ARG A 90 11.46 -2.27 -20.09
C ARG A 90 12.61 -1.35 -19.65
N GLY A 91 12.47 -0.74 -18.48
CA GLY A 91 13.43 0.17 -17.87
C GLY A 91 13.02 0.41 -16.42
N THR A 92 13.97 0.90 -15.61
CA THR A 92 13.73 1.22 -14.20
C THR A 92 13.68 2.75 -14.00
N PRO A 93 12.95 3.24 -12.97
CA PRO A 93 12.10 2.47 -12.08
C PRO A 93 10.78 2.05 -12.76
N LEU A 94 10.23 0.90 -12.34
CA LEU A 94 8.82 0.56 -12.57
C LEU A 94 8.12 0.61 -11.23
N ILE A 95 7.11 1.45 -11.09
CA ILE A 95 6.40 1.69 -9.84
C ILE A 95 4.99 1.10 -9.97
N LEU A 96 4.55 0.39 -8.93
CA LEU A 96 3.20 -0.11 -8.76
C LEU A 96 2.56 0.61 -7.58
N ILE A 97 1.36 1.14 -7.79
CA ILE A 97 0.53 1.72 -6.72
C ILE A 97 -0.86 1.13 -6.89
N ASP A 98 -1.25 0.23 -5.98
CA ASP A 98 -2.53 -0.51 -6.02
C ASP A 98 -2.85 -1.13 -7.37
N GLY A 99 -1.83 -1.77 -7.95
CA GLY A 99 -1.92 -2.43 -9.26
C GLY A 99 -1.77 -1.50 -10.47
N LYS A 100 -1.83 -0.18 -10.30
CA LYS A 100 -1.53 0.78 -11.38
C LYS A 100 -0.03 0.80 -11.66
N LYS A 101 0.34 0.65 -12.94
CA LYS A 101 1.74 0.61 -13.41
C LYS A 101 2.20 1.99 -13.88
N ILE A 102 3.26 2.51 -13.27
CA ILE A 102 3.92 3.75 -13.65
C ILE A 102 5.34 3.43 -14.12
N ARG A 103 5.64 3.75 -15.38
CA ARG A 103 6.95 3.51 -16.00
C ARG A 103 7.83 4.75 -15.88
N GLY A 104 9.03 4.58 -15.33
CA GLY A 104 9.93 5.68 -15.04
C GLY A 104 9.50 6.48 -13.81
N PHE A 105 10.27 7.51 -13.49
CA PHE A 105 9.92 8.46 -12.45
C PHE A 105 9.00 9.55 -13.02
N LYS A 106 7.77 9.63 -12.54
CA LYS A 106 6.74 10.59 -12.98
C LYS A 106 5.96 11.09 -11.76
N PRO A 107 6.40 12.17 -11.10
CA PRO A 107 5.79 12.68 -9.86
C PRO A 107 4.28 12.86 -9.96
N GLN A 108 3.79 13.48 -11.04
CA GLN A 108 2.37 13.75 -11.23
C GLN A 108 1.54 12.46 -11.36
N ALA A 109 2.11 11.42 -11.99
CA ALA A 109 1.43 10.13 -12.11
C ALA A 109 1.44 9.35 -10.79
N ILE A 110 2.50 9.51 -9.99
CA ILE A 110 2.60 8.93 -8.65
C ILE A 110 1.56 9.59 -7.75
N GLU A 111 1.52 10.91 -7.71
CA GLU A 111 0.54 11.68 -6.93
C GLU A 111 -0.89 11.32 -7.33
N ALA A 112 -1.19 11.26 -8.63
CA ALA A 112 -2.51 10.88 -9.12
C ALA A 112 -2.90 9.43 -8.81
N ALA A 113 -1.93 8.55 -8.55
CA ALA A 113 -2.19 7.16 -8.18
C ALA A 113 -2.38 6.95 -6.67
N LEU A 114 -1.93 7.90 -5.84
CA LEU A 114 -2.06 7.88 -4.38
C LEU A 114 -3.36 8.50 -3.87
N LYS A 115 -4.10 9.22 -4.73
CA LYS A 115 -5.44 9.76 -4.46
C LYS A 115 -6.51 8.71 -4.77
#